data_AF-A0A3D5D673-F1
#
_entry.id   AF-A0A3D5D673-F1
#
_cell.length_a   1.000
_cell.length_b   1.000
_cell.length_c   1.000
_cell.angle_alpha   90.00
_cell.angle_beta   90.00
_cell.angle_gamma   90.00
#
_symmetry.space_group_name_H-M   'P 1'
#
loop_
_entity.id
_entity.type
_entity.pdbx_description
1 polymer ?
#
loop_
_entity_poly.entity_id
_entity_poly.type
_entity_poly.pdbx_seq_one_letter_code
_entity_poly.pdbx_strand_id
1 'polypeptide(L)'
;MSDAPNNNDRLQPSWAAHELFALGLTLLLALWIMVKYGGDTAPADHRDPRSADRSAKRAEMDADDEKVMGSYALLKSVQDGERKTHFFRVPIANAMNDASEKYQAGAEGFRNDLVSRAFKAAGIKEGTSTEELELIAKGKVLYQTKICFTCHQVDPAVPAPAGLALKAPKFMGAFWGEDREVVLDADPSTPTYEPGGQTVTVKMDEAYFLESIENPYAKVVKGAIPGMAALPTTPEERKALLAYVRSLSK
;
A
#
# COMPACT_ATOMS: atom_id res chain seq x y z
N MET A 1 36.77 78.81 33.91
CA MET A 1 36.59 77.69 32.97
C MET A 1 36.06 76.49 33.72
N SER A 2 34.85 76.09 33.33
CA SER A 2 34.22 74.78 33.50
C SER A 2 35.08 73.69 32.81
N ASP A 3 34.98 72.38 33.08
CA ASP A 3 33.79 71.53 33.08
C ASP A 3 33.98 70.21 33.86
N ALA A 4 32.84 69.61 34.21
CA ALA A 4 32.60 68.45 35.08
C ALA A 4 32.96 67.07 34.46
N PRO A 5 33.08 66.00 35.28
CA PRO A 5 33.30 64.64 34.78
C PRO A 5 32.02 64.04 34.15
N ASN A 6 32.14 63.56 32.92
CA ASN A 6 31.06 62.92 32.17
C ASN A 6 30.78 61.49 32.69
N ASN A 7 29.54 61.28 33.10
CA ASN A 7 28.98 60.11 33.76
C ASN A 7 28.21 59.30 32.71
N ASN A 8 28.89 58.43 31.96
CA ASN A 8 28.31 57.73 30.82
C ASN A 8 28.39 56.18 30.90
N ASP A 9 28.39 55.61 32.11
CA ASP A 9 28.54 54.16 32.31
C ASP A 9 27.32 53.46 32.95
N ARG A 10 26.13 53.99 32.71
CA ARG A 10 24.88 53.31 33.10
C ARG A 10 23.94 53.31 31.91
N LEU A 11 23.35 52.15 31.61
CA LEU A 11 22.30 51.87 30.61
C LEU A 11 22.71 50.99 29.41
N GLN A 12 23.54 49.96 29.61
CA GLN A 12 23.47 48.76 28.76
C GLN A 12 22.89 47.62 29.63
N PRO A 13 21.74 47.03 29.27
CA PRO A 13 21.20 45.90 30.02
C PRO A 13 22.22 44.77 30.00
N SER A 14 22.51 44.19 31.17
CA SER A 14 23.43 43.07 31.26
C SER A 14 22.90 41.91 30.41
N TRP A 15 23.81 41.13 29.82
CA TRP A 15 23.49 39.95 29.02
C TRP A 15 22.50 38.99 29.74
N ALA A 16 22.57 38.96 31.08
CA ALA A 16 21.65 38.26 31.96
C ALA A 16 20.17 38.71 31.86
N ALA A 17 19.90 39.99 31.58
CA ALA A 17 18.54 40.48 31.40
C ALA A 17 17.89 39.94 30.11
N HIS A 18 18.68 39.75 29.05
CA HIS A 18 18.21 39.18 27.79
C HIS A 18 17.96 37.68 27.91
N GLU A 19 18.81 36.95 28.65
CA GLU A 19 18.59 35.52 28.93
C GLU A 19 17.33 35.28 29.77
N LEU A 20 17.12 36.08 30.82
CA LEU A 20 15.91 35.97 31.65
C LEU A 20 14.64 36.30 30.85
N PHE A 21 14.71 37.25 29.93
CA PHE A 21 13.59 37.56 29.03
C PHE A 21 13.31 36.41 28.05
N ALA A 22 14.34 35.79 27.46
CA ALA A 22 14.20 34.64 26.57
C ALA A 22 13.63 33.40 27.31
N LEU A 23 14.06 33.15 28.55
CA LEU A 23 13.51 32.10 29.39
C LEU A 23 12.05 32.36 29.76
N GLY A 24 11.69 33.61 30.06
CA GLY A 24 10.30 33.99 30.29
C GLY A 24 9.42 33.74 29.06
N LEU A 25 9.91 34.10 27.86
CA LEU A 25 9.19 33.94 26.61
C LEU A 25 9.00 32.47 26.21
N THR A 26 10.03 31.64 26.42
CA THR A 26 9.95 30.19 26.19
C THR A 26 9.01 29.49 27.15
N LEU A 27 9.01 29.85 28.43
CA LEU A 27 8.04 29.34 29.41
C LEU A 27 6.61 29.73 29.04
N LEU A 28 6.37 30.98 28.65
CA LEU A 28 5.04 31.42 28.20
C LEU A 28 4.59 30.67 26.94
N LEU A 29 5.49 30.44 25.99
CA LEU A 29 5.18 29.68 24.77
C LEU A 29 4.86 28.22 25.09
N ALA A 30 5.65 27.58 25.97
CA ALA A 30 5.41 26.22 26.42
C ALA A 30 4.06 26.09 27.15
N LEU A 31 3.75 27.04 28.02
CA LEU A 31 2.47 27.06 28.75
C LEU A 31 1.29 27.30 27.81
N TRP A 32 1.46 28.18 26.81
CA TRP A 32 0.46 28.40 25.76
C TRP A 32 0.23 27.15 24.90
N ILE A 33 1.31 26.46 24.48
CA ILE A 33 1.23 25.20 23.74
C ILE A 33 0.52 24.14 24.61
N MET A 34 0.87 24.03 25.88
CA MET A 34 0.27 23.05 26.79
C MET A 34 -1.21 23.35 27.07
N VAL A 35 -1.61 24.62 27.17
CA VAL A 35 -3.03 24.99 27.32
C VAL A 35 -3.80 24.81 26.01
N LYS A 36 -3.19 25.07 24.85
CA LYS A 36 -3.85 24.95 23.55
C LYS A 36 -3.96 23.52 23.04
N TYR A 37 -2.95 22.69 23.32
CA TYR A 37 -2.80 21.35 22.73
C TYR A 37 -2.67 20.23 23.78
N GLY A 38 -2.58 20.55 25.07
CA GLY A 38 -2.45 19.53 26.14
C GLY A 38 -3.74 18.74 26.42
N GLY A 39 -4.89 19.20 25.91
CA GLY A 39 -6.11 18.39 25.91
C GLY A 39 -6.08 17.22 24.91
N ASP A 40 -5.22 17.30 23.89
CA ASP A 40 -5.14 16.31 22.81
C ASP A 40 -4.14 15.17 23.10
N THR A 41 -3.45 15.19 24.24
CA THR A 41 -2.42 14.18 24.61
C THR A 41 -2.86 13.20 25.70
N ALA A 42 -4.12 13.24 26.13
CA ALA A 42 -4.66 12.19 26.98
C ALA A 42 -4.74 10.87 26.17
N PRO A 43 -4.32 9.73 26.73
CA PRO A 43 -4.54 8.44 26.08
C PRO A 43 -6.04 8.28 25.82
N ALA A 44 -6.39 7.84 24.61
CA ALA A 44 -7.78 7.76 24.15
C ALA A 44 -8.66 7.02 25.17
N ASP A 45 -9.48 7.77 25.90
CA ASP A 45 -10.52 7.18 26.75
C ASP A 45 -11.51 6.48 25.82
N HIS A 46 -11.74 5.18 26.06
CA HIS A 46 -12.73 4.40 25.32
C HIS A 46 -14.17 4.94 25.51
N ARG A 47 -14.38 5.97 26.32
CA ARG A 47 -15.66 6.67 26.56
C ARG A 47 -15.77 8.07 25.91
N ASP A 48 -14.81 8.51 25.09
CA ASP A 48 -14.94 9.76 24.29
C ASP A 48 -16.15 9.65 23.34
N PRO A 49 -17.00 10.68 23.15
CA PRO A 49 -18.06 10.71 22.12
C PRO A 49 -17.63 10.19 20.74
N ARG A 50 -16.36 10.36 20.34
CA ARG A 50 -15.82 9.74 19.09
C ARG A 50 -15.86 8.21 19.10
N SER A 51 -15.76 7.56 20.25
CA SER A 51 -15.90 6.10 20.40
C SER A 51 -17.36 5.66 20.29
N ALA A 52 -18.29 6.45 20.83
CA ALA A 52 -19.72 6.24 20.69
C ALA A 52 -20.15 6.36 19.22
N ASP A 53 -19.66 7.38 18.51
CA ASP A 53 -19.92 7.57 17.08
C ASP A 53 -19.39 6.40 16.23
N ARG A 54 -18.17 5.92 16.51
CA ARG A 54 -17.63 4.72 15.84
C ARG A 54 -18.45 3.46 16.14
N SER A 55 -18.92 3.31 17.36
CA SER A 55 -19.76 2.18 17.77
C SER A 55 -21.12 2.21 17.06
N ALA A 56 -21.76 3.38 17.04
CA ALA A 56 -23.01 3.59 16.31
C ALA A 56 -22.82 3.33 14.81
N LYS A 57 -21.71 3.81 14.21
CA LYS A 57 -21.43 3.56 12.80
C LYS A 57 -21.18 2.08 12.50
N ARG A 58 -20.51 1.34 13.39
CA ARG A 58 -20.37 -0.11 13.26
C ARG A 58 -21.73 -0.81 13.33
N ALA A 59 -22.57 -0.47 14.30
CA ALA A 59 -23.90 -1.05 14.41
C ALA A 59 -24.78 -0.76 13.18
N GLU A 60 -24.66 0.44 12.59
CA GLU A 60 -25.30 0.78 11.32
C GLU A 60 -24.79 -0.12 10.18
N MET A 61 -23.47 -0.26 10.04
CA MET A 61 -22.85 -1.14 9.04
C MET A 61 -23.25 -2.60 9.24
N ASP A 62 -23.28 -3.10 10.47
CA ASP A 62 -23.67 -4.46 10.80
C ASP A 62 -25.15 -4.70 10.43
N ALA A 63 -26.03 -3.73 10.69
CA ALA A 63 -27.44 -3.82 10.32
C ALA A 63 -27.64 -3.77 8.80
N ASP A 64 -26.87 -2.94 8.10
CA ASP A 64 -26.84 -2.89 6.64
C ASP A 64 -26.33 -4.20 6.05
N ASP A 65 -25.25 -4.77 6.61
CA ASP A 65 -24.68 -6.05 6.21
C ASP A 65 -25.68 -7.19 6.43
N GLU A 66 -26.37 -7.24 7.57
CA GLU A 66 -27.41 -8.23 7.85
C GLU A 66 -28.56 -8.14 6.83
N LYS A 67 -29.03 -6.92 6.56
CA LYS A 67 -30.05 -6.67 5.53
C LYS A 67 -29.56 -7.09 4.14
N VAL A 68 -28.30 -6.82 3.84
CA VAL A 68 -27.65 -7.21 2.59
C VAL A 68 -27.59 -8.74 2.46
N MET A 69 -27.17 -9.44 3.52
CA MET A 69 -27.03 -10.89 3.56
C MET A 69 -28.37 -11.63 3.56
N GLY A 70 -29.44 -11.00 4.05
CA GLY A 70 -30.79 -11.57 4.11
C GLY A 70 -31.68 -11.27 2.89
N SER A 71 -31.25 -10.44 1.93
CA SER A 71 -32.12 -9.97 0.85
C SER A 71 -31.56 -10.13 -0.56
N TYR A 72 -32.48 -10.34 -1.51
CA TYR A 72 -32.17 -10.30 -2.93
C TYR A 72 -31.92 -8.87 -3.41
N ALA A 73 -30.92 -8.68 -4.28
CA ALA A 73 -30.66 -7.39 -4.92
C ALA A 73 -30.11 -7.57 -6.34
N LEU A 74 -30.58 -6.78 -7.31
CA LEU A 74 -30.02 -6.78 -8.66
C LEU A 74 -28.61 -6.18 -8.62
N LEU A 75 -27.61 -6.95 -9.05
CA LEU A 75 -26.21 -6.53 -9.12
C LEU A 75 -25.90 -5.92 -10.48
N LYS A 76 -26.21 -6.65 -11.57
CA LYS A 76 -25.95 -6.18 -12.93
C LYS A 76 -26.88 -6.88 -13.91
N SER A 77 -27.04 -6.25 -15.07
CA SER A 77 -27.66 -6.86 -16.24
C SER A 77 -26.63 -6.93 -17.35
N VAL A 78 -26.45 -8.11 -17.94
CA VAL A 78 -25.56 -8.32 -19.09
C VAL A 78 -26.43 -8.64 -20.29
N GLN A 79 -26.20 -7.93 -21.39
CA GLN A 79 -26.85 -8.20 -22.66
C GLN A 79 -25.87 -8.93 -23.58
N ASP A 80 -26.28 -10.09 -24.09
CA ASP A 80 -25.53 -10.92 -25.03
C ASP A 80 -26.44 -11.20 -26.24
N GLY A 81 -26.26 -10.44 -27.31
CA GLY A 81 -27.20 -10.37 -28.44
C GLY A 81 -28.60 -9.94 -27.99
N GLU A 82 -29.60 -10.79 -28.26
CA GLU A 82 -30.99 -10.59 -27.84
C GLU A 82 -31.26 -11.06 -26.39
N ARG A 83 -30.32 -11.80 -25.76
CA ARG A 83 -30.51 -12.34 -24.42
C ARG A 83 -30.06 -11.34 -23.35
N LYS A 84 -30.99 -10.95 -22.47
CA LYS A 84 -30.70 -10.15 -21.28
C LYS A 84 -30.63 -11.05 -20.04
N THR A 85 -29.46 -11.11 -19.41
CA THR A 85 -29.22 -11.90 -18.20
C THR A 85 -29.08 -10.97 -16.99
N HIS A 86 -29.89 -11.18 -15.97
CA HIS A 86 -29.85 -10.43 -14.72
C HIS A 86 -29.10 -11.22 -13.65
N PHE A 87 -28.13 -10.60 -13.01
CA PHE A 87 -27.37 -11.16 -11.90
C PHE A 87 -27.90 -10.57 -10.60
N PHE A 88 -28.38 -11.42 -9.71
CA PHE A 88 -28.87 -11.02 -8.39
C PHE A 88 -27.93 -11.51 -7.30
N ARG A 89 -27.76 -10.71 -6.25
CA ARG A 89 -27.33 -11.20 -4.94
C ARG A 89 -28.47 -12.05 -4.39
N VAL A 90 -28.12 -13.19 -3.82
CA VAL A 90 -29.04 -14.15 -3.20
C VAL A 90 -28.80 -14.13 -1.69
N PRO A 91 -29.84 -14.26 -0.83
CA PRO A 91 -29.66 -14.40 0.60
C PRO A 91 -28.70 -15.54 0.94
N ILE A 92 -27.87 -15.36 1.97
CA ILE A 92 -26.78 -16.29 2.27
C ILE A 92 -27.28 -17.71 2.57
N ALA A 93 -28.41 -17.85 3.27
CA ALA A 93 -29.03 -19.15 3.54
C ALA A 93 -29.43 -19.89 2.25
N ASN A 94 -29.98 -19.16 1.27
CA ASN A 94 -30.38 -19.74 0.00
C ASN A 94 -29.14 -20.10 -0.84
N ALA A 95 -28.12 -19.26 -0.84
CA ALA A 95 -26.85 -19.56 -1.50
C ALA A 95 -26.15 -20.80 -0.91
N MET A 96 -26.23 -21.00 0.41
CA MET A 96 -25.70 -22.19 1.08
C MET A 96 -26.48 -23.46 0.70
N ASN A 97 -27.81 -23.38 0.63
CA ASN A 97 -28.65 -24.49 0.19
C ASN A 97 -28.34 -24.87 -1.27
N ASP A 98 -28.30 -23.89 -2.18
CA ASP A 98 -27.94 -24.10 -3.58
C ASP A 98 -26.56 -24.75 -3.75
N ALA A 99 -25.58 -24.33 -2.94
CA ALA A 99 -24.23 -24.90 -2.94
C ALA A 99 -24.26 -26.36 -2.45
N SER A 100 -25.02 -26.65 -1.41
CA SER A 100 -25.21 -28.01 -0.88
C SER A 100 -25.87 -28.93 -1.91
N GLU A 101 -26.94 -28.48 -2.57
CA GLU A 101 -27.63 -29.24 -3.61
C GLU A 101 -26.70 -29.55 -4.80
N LYS A 102 -25.93 -28.56 -5.28
CA LYS A 102 -24.94 -28.76 -6.35
C LYS A 102 -23.84 -29.73 -5.94
N TYR A 103 -23.37 -29.64 -4.70
CA TYR A 103 -22.38 -30.56 -4.16
C TYR A 103 -22.93 -32.00 -4.10
N GLN A 104 -24.19 -32.17 -3.68
CA GLN A 104 -24.85 -33.49 -3.64
C GLN A 104 -25.09 -34.06 -5.04
N ALA A 105 -25.44 -33.22 -6.02
CA ALA A 105 -25.66 -33.64 -7.41
C ALA A 105 -24.36 -34.05 -8.13
N GLY A 106 -23.21 -33.50 -7.73
CA GLY A 106 -21.92 -33.81 -8.36
C GLY A 106 -20.76 -33.09 -7.70
N ALA A 107 -20.24 -33.64 -6.61
CA ALA A 107 -19.21 -33.01 -5.78
C ALA A 107 -17.94 -32.64 -6.57
N GLU A 108 -17.45 -33.53 -7.44
CA GLU A 108 -16.23 -33.29 -8.22
C GLU A 108 -16.42 -32.17 -9.25
N GLY A 109 -17.49 -32.22 -10.04
CA GLY A 109 -17.82 -31.19 -11.02
C GLY A 109 -18.03 -29.82 -10.37
N PHE A 110 -18.73 -29.77 -9.24
CA PHE A 110 -18.94 -28.54 -8.48
C PHE A 110 -17.63 -27.99 -7.89
N ARG A 111 -16.76 -28.85 -7.35
CA ARG A 111 -15.42 -28.43 -6.89
C ARG A 111 -14.59 -27.87 -8.03
N ASN A 112 -14.58 -28.52 -9.19
CA ASN A 112 -13.82 -28.06 -10.34
C ASN A 112 -14.32 -26.71 -10.87
N ASP A 113 -15.65 -26.49 -10.89
CA ASP A 113 -16.24 -25.18 -11.20
C ASP A 113 -15.79 -24.10 -10.21
N LEU A 114 -15.85 -24.39 -8.90
CA LEU A 114 -15.42 -23.46 -7.86
C LEU A 114 -13.94 -23.09 -8.00
N VAL A 115 -13.08 -24.09 -8.24
CA VAL A 115 -11.64 -23.90 -8.45
C VAL A 115 -11.38 -23.05 -9.70
N SER A 116 -11.99 -23.39 -10.84
CA SER A 116 -11.85 -22.62 -12.10
C SER A 116 -12.27 -21.16 -11.91
N ARG A 117 -13.41 -20.92 -11.26
CA ARG A 117 -13.88 -19.57 -10.96
C ARG A 117 -12.94 -18.81 -10.02
N ALA A 118 -12.45 -19.47 -8.97
CA ALA A 118 -11.52 -18.87 -8.03
C ALA A 118 -10.19 -18.52 -8.71
N PHE A 119 -9.67 -19.41 -9.55
CA PHE A 119 -8.44 -19.21 -10.32
C PHE A 119 -8.60 -18.04 -11.29
N LYS A 120 -9.70 -18.02 -12.05
CA LYS A 120 -10.04 -16.91 -12.94
C LYS A 120 -10.16 -15.57 -12.19
N ALA A 121 -10.79 -15.55 -11.03
CA ALA A 121 -10.92 -14.35 -10.21
C ALA A 121 -9.57 -13.89 -9.63
N ALA A 122 -8.69 -14.83 -9.30
CA ALA A 122 -7.34 -14.57 -8.80
C ALA A 122 -6.30 -14.30 -9.91
N GLY A 123 -6.67 -14.43 -11.19
CA GLY A 123 -5.73 -14.34 -12.32
C GLY A 123 -4.79 -15.54 -12.45
N ILE A 124 -5.03 -16.63 -11.71
CA ILE A 124 -4.20 -17.83 -11.73
C ILE A 124 -4.61 -18.71 -12.92
N LYS A 125 -3.62 -19.30 -13.59
CA LYS A 125 -3.83 -20.18 -14.74
C LYS A 125 -4.41 -21.52 -14.30
N GLU A 126 -5.39 -22.06 -15.04
CA GLU A 126 -5.88 -23.42 -14.79
C GLU A 126 -4.75 -24.45 -14.96
N GLY A 127 -4.71 -25.43 -14.05
CA GLY A 127 -3.67 -26.48 -14.04
C GLY A 127 -2.38 -26.12 -13.30
N THR A 128 -2.28 -24.94 -12.67
CA THR A 128 -1.21 -24.61 -11.71
C THR A 128 -1.15 -25.68 -10.60
N SER A 129 0.04 -26.22 -10.33
CA SER A 129 0.23 -27.29 -9.34
C SER A 129 0.05 -26.78 -7.91
N THR A 130 -0.20 -27.68 -6.96
CA THR A 130 -0.30 -27.34 -5.54
C THR A 130 0.94 -26.62 -5.03
N GLU A 131 2.14 -27.09 -5.41
CA GLU A 131 3.42 -26.50 -5.01
C GLU A 131 3.58 -25.08 -5.58
N GLU A 132 3.14 -24.85 -6.82
CA GLU A 132 3.17 -23.53 -7.43
C GLU A 132 2.16 -22.58 -6.76
N LEU A 133 0.96 -23.07 -6.41
CA LEU A 133 -0.03 -22.31 -5.64
C LEU A 133 0.49 -21.92 -4.27
N GLU A 134 1.14 -22.83 -3.55
CA GLU A 134 1.78 -22.55 -2.26
C GLU A 134 2.86 -21.47 -2.40
N LEU A 135 3.66 -21.54 -3.47
CA LEU A 135 4.70 -20.57 -3.75
C LEU A 135 4.12 -19.18 -4.09
N ILE A 136 3.07 -19.13 -4.91
CA ILE A 136 2.32 -17.91 -5.23
C ILE A 136 1.70 -17.31 -3.96
N ALA A 137 1.08 -18.14 -3.12
CA ALA A 137 0.48 -17.69 -1.86
C ALA A 137 1.54 -17.11 -0.91
N LYS A 138 2.70 -17.78 -0.78
CA LYS A 138 3.84 -17.26 -0.02
C LYS A 138 4.34 -15.93 -0.59
N GLY A 139 4.44 -15.83 -1.91
CA GLY A 139 4.83 -14.61 -2.62
C GLY A 139 3.87 -13.44 -2.35
N LYS A 140 2.56 -13.69 -2.33
CA LYS A 140 1.54 -12.69 -2.00
C LYS A 140 1.70 -12.17 -0.57
N VAL A 141 1.94 -13.07 0.39
CA VAL A 141 2.21 -12.68 1.78
C VAL A 141 3.46 -11.80 1.85
N LEU A 142 4.54 -12.22 1.22
CA LEU A 142 5.79 -11.44 1.17
C LEU A 142 5.60 -10.08 0.49
N TYR A 143 4.81 -10.00 -0.57
CA TYR A 143 4.50 -8.76 -1.26
C TYR A 143 3.85 -7.71 -0.33
N GLN A 144 3.03 -8.18 0.62
CA GLN A 144 2.41 -7.34 1.63
C GLN A 144 3.37 -7.04 2.79
N THR A 145 4.05 -8.04 3.33
CA THR A 145 4.90 -7.89 4.53
C THR A 145 6.23 -7.19 4.25
N LYS A 146 6.75 -7.30 3.02
CA LYS A 146 7.88 -6.53 2.50
C LYS A 146 7.45 -5.19 1.89
N ILE A 147 6.19 -4.77 2.10
CA ILE A 147 5.72 -3.41 1.81
C ILE A 147 5.70 -3.06 0.29
N CYS A 148 5.96 -4.04 -0.59
CA CYS A 148 5.97 -3.87 -2.04
C CYS A 148 4.64 -3.29 -2.55
N PHE A 149 3.52 -3.66 -1.91
CA PHE A 149 2.18 -3.21 -2.24
C PHE A 149 1.94 -1.70 -2.14
N THR A 150 2.79 -0.97 -1.42
CA THR A 150 2.64 0.48 -1.27
C THR A 150 2.99 1.23 -2.56
N CYS A 151 3.97 0.72 -3.31
CA CYS A 151 4.50 1.32 -4.53
C CYS A 151 4.13 0.56 -5.79
N HIS A 152 3.99 -0.76 -5.73
CA HIS A 152 3.65 -1.54 -6.91
C HIS A 152 2.15 -1.84 -6.92
N GLN A 153 1.51 -1.64 -8.07
CA GLN A 153 0.11 -1.98 -8.24
C GLN A 153 -0.03 -3.39 -8.82
N VAL A 154 -0.89 -4.21 -8.22
CA VAL A 154 -1.17 -5.60 -8.63
C VAL A 154 -2.64 -5.86 -8.97
N ASP A 155 -3.52 -4.96 -8.53
CA ASP A 155 -4.96 -5.04 -8.77
C ASP A 155 -5.45 -3.72 -9.38
N PRO A 156 -6.12 -3.73 -10.55
CA PRO A 156 -6.67 -2.51 -11.15
C PRO A 156 -7.62 -1.73 -10.22
N ALA A 157 -8.33 -2.42 -9.32
CA ALA A 157 -9.28 -1.82 -8.39
C ALA A 157 -8.62 -1.23 -7.13
N VAL A 158 -7.38 -1.63 -6.82
CA VAL A 158 -6.64 -1.19 -5.64
C VAL A 158 -5.42 -0.36 -6.08
N PRO A 159 -5.50 0.98 -6.07
CA PRO A 159 -4.37 1.82 -6.48
C PRO A 159 -3.21 1.72 -5.49
N ALA A 160 -1.99 1.98 -5.99
CA ALA A 160 -0.78 2.18 -5.18
C ALA A 160 -0.37 3.66 -5.27
N PRO A 161 -0.88 4.56 -4.40
CA PRO A 161 -0.72 6.01 -4.57
C PRO A 161 0.74 6.47 -4.57
N ALA A 162 1.58 5.90 -3.70
CA ALA A 162 3.02 6.19 -3.69
C ALA A 162 3.67 5.76 -5.00
N GLY A 163 3.26 4.60 -5.53
CA GLY A 163 3.68 4.12 -6.85
C GLY A 163 3.38 5.06 -7.99
N LEU A 164 2.17 5.62 -8.00
CA LEU A 164 1.77 6.60 -9.02
C LEU A 164 2.63 7.87 -8.95
N ALA A 165 2.91 8.38 -7.74
CA ALA A 165 3.76 9.55 -7.55
C ALA A 165 5.22 9.30 -7.98
N LEU A 166 5.76 8.12 -7.65
CA LEU A 166 7.12 7.71 -8.00
C LEU A 166 7.25 7.19 -9.44
N LYS A 167 6.12 7.03 -10.16
CA LYS A 167 6.04 6.34 -11.46
C LYS A 167 6.65 4.93 -11.41
N ALA A 168 6.42 4.22 -10.31
CA ALA A 168 6.88 2.85 -10.13
C ALA A 168 6.19 1.90 -11.13
N PRO A 169 6.88 0.85 -11.59
CA PRO A 169 6.28 -0.18 -12.44
C PRO A 169 5.06 -0.83 -11.77
N LYS A 170 4.04 -1.09 -12.57
CA LYS A 170 2.89 -1.91 -12.18
C LYS A 170 3.18 -3.36 -12.54
N PHE A 171 2.77 -4.28 -11.69
CA PHE A 171 2.97 -5.73 -11.86
C PHE A 171 1.76 -6.43 -12.49
N MET A 172 0.85 -5.64 -13.06
CA MET A 172 -0.36 -6.08 -13.75
C MET A 172 -0.27 -5.70 -15.22
N GLY A 173 -0.88 -6.52 -16.09
CA GLY A 173 -0.85 -6.27 -17.54
C GLY A 173 0.49 -6.63 -18.18
N ALA A 174 0.97 -5.79 -19.10
CA ALA A 174 2.23 -6.00 -19.83
C ALA A 174 3.45 -5.56 -19.01
N PHE A 175 3.77 -6.33 -17.98
CA PHE A 175 5.04 -6.18 -17.25
C PHE A 175 6.13 -7.04 -17.87
N TRP A 176 5.88 -8.35 -18.00
CA TRP A 176 6.90 -9.30 -18.45
C TRP A 176 7.17 -9.21 -19.95
N GLY A 177 8.44 -9.29 -20.31
CA GLY A 177 8.89 -9.39 -21.68
C GLY A 177 8.90 -8.07 -22.46
N GLU A 178 8.38 -6.99 -21.87
CA GLU A 178 8.45 -5.64 -22.43
C GLU A 178 9.87 -5.07 -22.33
N ASP A 179 10.29 -4.37 -23.37
CA ASP A 179 11.54 -3.61 -23.36
C ASP A 179 11.30 -2.24 -22.73
N ARG A 180 12.17 -1.83 -21.81
CA ARG A 180 12.12 -0.49 -21.21
C ARG A 180 13.49 0.13 -21.10
N GLU A 181 13.52 1.45 -21.22
CA GLU A 181 14.70 2.25 -20.93
C GLU A 181 14.88 2.38 -19.41
N VAL A 182 16.08 2.07 -18.95
CA VAL A 182 16.53 2.29 -17.57
C VAL A 182 17.75 3.20 -17.57
N VAL A 183 17.87 4.01 -16.54
CA VAL A 183 19.04 4.84 -16.26
C VAL A 183 19.90 4.07 -15.25
N LEU A 184 21.19 3.96 -15.56
CA LEU A 184 22.16 3.33 -14.68
C LEU A 184 22.58 4.29 -13.57
N ASP A 185 22.88 3.72 -12.41
CA ASP A 185 23.50 4.47 -11.32
C ASP A 185 24.92 4.93 -11.69
N ALA A 186 25.32 6.11 -11.22
CA ALA A 186 26.64 6.66 -11.44
C ALA A 186 27.69 5.98 -10.55
N ASP A 187 27.30 5.65 -9.31
CA ASP A 187 28.17 4.99 -8.34
C ASP A 187 27.39 3.96 -7.49
N PRO A 188 27.34 2.70 -7.95
CA PRO A 188 26.63 1.62 -7.25
C PRO A 188 27.28 1.22 -5.92
N SER A 189 28.42 1.81 -5.55
CA SER A 189 29.05 1.60 -4.24
C SER A 189 28.43 2.47 -3.13
N THR A 190 27.61 3.45 -3.49
CA THR A 190 26.94 4.35 -2.54
C THR A 190 25.47 3.94 -2.31
N PRO A 191 24.90 4.23 -1.13
CA PRO A 191 23.50 3.91 -0.85
C PRO A 191 22.52 4.90 -1.52
N THR A 192 23.03 5.93 -2.19
CA THR A 192 22.25 7.00 -2.80
C THR A 192 22.30 6.85 -4.30
N TYR A 193 21.15 6.73 -4.94
CA TYR A 193 21.10 6.72 -6.39
C TYR A 193 21.52 8.07 -6.96
N GLU A 194 22.49 8.05 -7.88
CA GLU A 194 22.92 9.18 -8.68
C GLU A 194 22.75 8.83 -10.16
N PRO A 195 22.03 9.62 -10.97
CA PRO A 195 21.87 9.29 -12.38
C PRO A 195 23.23 9.29 -13.11
N GLY A 196 23.69 8.13 -13.58
CA GLY A 196 24.96 7.97 -14.31
C GLY A 196 24.95 8.52 -15.74
N GLY A 197 23.83 9.09 -16.18
CA GLY A 197 23.64 9.66 -17.52
C GLY A 197 23.54 8.63 -18.65
N GLN A 198 23.90 7.37 -18.40
CA GLN A 198 23.76 6.28 -19.35
C GLN A 198 22.35 5.67 -19.28
N THR A 199 21.67 5.63 -20.43
CA THR A 199 20.40 4.94 -20.60
C THR A 199 20.62 3.66 -21.39
N VAL A 200 20.08 2.54 -20.91
CA VAL A 200 20.11 1.26 -21.61
C VAL A 200 18.70 0.70 -21.74
N THR A 201 18.44 -0.03 -22.82
CA THR A 201 17.17 -0.77 -22.96
C THR A 201 17.35 -2.15 -22.35
N VAL A 202 16.46 -2.52 -21.43
CA VAL A 202 16.46 -3.83 -20.78
C VAL A 202 15.10 -4.49 -20.98
N LYS A 203 15.11 -5.81 -21.09
CA LYS A 203 13.90 -6.61 -21.11
C LYS A 203 13.43 -6.84 -19.67
N MET A 204 12.15 -6.62 -19.41
CA MET A 204 11.52 -6.88 -18.12
C MET A 204 11.32 -8.39 -17.93
N ASP A 205 12.41 -9.10 -17.69
CA ASP A 205 12.44 -10.54 -17.49
C ASP A 205 12.68 -10.91 -16.02
N GLU A 206 12.77 -12.23 -15.77
CA GLU A 206 13.00 -12.79 -14.45
C GLU A 206 14.32 -12.30 -13.83
N ALA A 207 15.39 -12.20 -14.62
CA ALA A 207 16.69 -11.77 -14.14
C ALA A 207 16.66 -10.29 -13.74
N TYR A 208 16.03 -9.44 -14.56
CA TYR A 208 15.83 -8.03 -14.26
C TYR A 208 14.99 -7.84 -12.99
N PHE A 209 13.89 -8.58 -12.84
CA PHE A 209 13.02 -8.48 -11.66
C PHE A 209 13.76 -8.85 -10.37
N LEU A 210 14.51 -9.94 -10.38
CA LEU A 210 15.29 -10.38 -9.22
C LEU A 210 16.43 -9.42 -8.88
N GLU A 211 17.15 -8.92 -9.89
CA GLU A 211 18.18 -7.88 -9.73
C GLU A 211 17.58 -6.61 -9.14
N SER A 212 16.39 -6.19 -9.59
CA SER A 212 15.73 -4.98 -9.09
C SER A 212 15.30 -5.09 -7.62
N ILE A 213 15.04 -6.30 -7.12
CA ILE A 213 14.76 -6.52 -5.69
C ILE A 213 16.04 -6.47 -4.87
N GLU A 214 17.11 -7.06 -5.39
CA GLU A 214 18.39 -7.19 -4.69
C GLU A 214 19.19 -5.87 -4.69
N ASN A 215 19.21 -5.18 -5.84
CA ASN A 215 19.96 -3.96 -6.10
C ASN A 215 19.04 -2.89 -6.73
N PRO A 216 18.06 -2.35 -5.98
CA PRO A 216 17.00 -1.50 -6.53
C PRO A 216 17.48 -0.19 -7.17
N TYR A 217 18.69 0.26 -6.86
CA TYR A 217 19.28 1.47 -7.44
C TYR A 217 20.15 1.20 -8.67
N ALA A 218 20.55 -0.04 -8.94
CA ALA A 218 21.44 -0.33 -10.07
C ALA A 218 20.85 0.09 -11.42
N LYS A 219 19.53 -0.06 -11.58
CA LYS A 219 18.79 0.25 -12.81
C LYS A 219 17.42 0.83 -12.46
N VAL A 220 17.23 2.12 -12.72
CA VAL A 220 15.95 2.79 -12.46
C VAL A 220 15.25 3.08 -13.78
N VAL A 221 13.98 2.69 -13.91
CA VAL A 221 13.18 2.96 -15.11
C VAL A 221 13.20 4.45 -15.44
N LYS A 222 13.46 4.79 -16.70
CA LYS A 222 13.58 6.17 -17.14
C LYS A 222 12.31 6.98 -16.80
N GLY A 223 12.52 8.10 -16.12
CA GLY A 223 11.44 8.98 -15.67
C GLY A 223 10.77 8.56 -14.36
N ALA A 224 11.12 7.41 -13.77
CA ALA A 224 10.75 7.04 -12.42
C ALA A 224 11.64 7.75 -11.39
N ILE A 225 11.11 7.92 -10.18
CA ILE A 225 11.85 8.46 -9.04
C ILE A 225 12.45 7.28 -8.27
N PRO A 226 13.75 7.27 -7.98
CA PRO A 226 14.40 6.23 -7.18
C PRO A 226 13.82 6.26 -5.76
N GLY A 227 12.99 5.29 -5.41
CA GLY A 227 12.34 5.20 -4.10
C GLY A 227 12.18 3.79 -3.57
N MET A 228 12.71 2.79 -4.29
CA MET A 228 12.65 1.40 -3.84
C MET A 228 13.75 1.14 -2.83
N ALA A 229 13.36 0.86 -1.57
CA ALA A 229 14.29 0.54 -0.51
C ALA A 229 14.93 -0.83 -0.74
N ALA A 230 16.23 -0.95 -0.46
CA ALA A 230 16.89 -2.24 -0.37
C ALA A 230 16.36 -2.98 0.87
N LEU A 231 15.45 -3.93 0.64
CA LEU A 231 14.86 -4.73 1.71
C LEU A 231 15.59 -6.06 1.84
N PRO A 232 15.83 -6.54 3.07
CA PRO A 232 16.43 -7.86 3.26
C PRO A 232 15.47 -8.92 2.73
N THR A 233 15.90 -9.63 1.69
CA THR A 233 15.20 -10.76 1.10
C THR A 233 16.13 -11.96 0.97
N THR A 234 15.64 -13.16 1.25
CA THR A 234 16.38 -14.40 0.94
C THR A 234 16.14 -14.84 -0.51
N PRO A 235 16.99 -15.69 -1.10
CA PRO A 235 16.74 -16.25 -2.43
C PRO A 235 15.38 -16.95 -2.55
N GLU A 236 14.95 -17.67 -1.51
CA GLU A 236 13.66 -18.35 -1.48
C GLU A 236 12.49 -17.37 -1.41
N GLU A 237 12.64 -16.27 -0.68
CA GLU A 237 11.65 -15.20 -0.66
C GLU A 237 11.54 -14.53 -2.03
N ARG A 238 12.67 -14.25 -2.69
CA ARG A 238 12.69 -13.67 -4.04
C ARG A 238 12.03 -14.59 -5.07
N LYS A 239 12.26 -15.90 -4.99
CA LYS A 239 11.58 -16.89 -5.84
C LYS A 239 10.06 -16.89 -5.63
N ALA A 240 9.61 -16.78 -4.38
CA ALA A 240 8.18 -16.71 -4.08
C ALA A 240 7.55 -15.40 -4.60
N LEU A 241 8.20 -14.26 -4.38
CA LEU A 241 7.79 -12.96 -4.92
C LEU A 241 7.68 -12.99 -6.46
N LEU A 242 8.67 -13.58 -7.13
CA LEU A 242 8.66 -13.78 -8.57
C LEU A 242 7.45 -14.61 -9.01
N ALA A 243 7.20 -15.76 -8.38
CA ALA A 243 6.07 -16.62 -8.72
C ALA A 243 4.73 -15.86 -8.60
N TYR A 244 4.57 -15.09 -7.53
CA TYR A 244 3.40 -14.24 -7.35
C TYR A 244 3.27 -13.18 -8.44
N VAL A 245 4.31 -12.37 -8.68
CA VAL A 245 4.26 -11.31 -9.71
C VAL A 245 4.05 -11.89 -11.11
N ARG A 246 4.60 -13.08 -11.39
CA ARG A 246 4.38 -13.80 -12.65
C ARG A 246 2.94 -14.25 -12.81
N SER A 247 2.31 -14.72 -11.75
CA SER A 247 0.90 -15.13 -11.76
C SER A 247 -0.09 -13.98 -12.04
N LEU A 248 0.33 -12.72 -11.89
CA LEU A 248 -0.52 -11.54 -12.12
C LEU A 248 -0.54 -11.06 -13.58
N SER A 249 0.33 -11.62 -14.41
CA SER A 249 0.41 -11.28 -15.82
C SER A 249 -0.39 -12.26 -16.66
N LYS A 250 -1.10 -11.72 -17.64
CA LYS A 250 -2.07 -12.44 -18.47
C LYS A 250 -1.42 -13.04 -19.71
#